data_AF-A0A7J8XP04-F1
#
_entry.id   AF-A0A7J8XP04-F1
#
_cell.length_a   1.000
_cell.length_b   1.000
_cell.length_c   1.000
_cell.angle_alpha   90.00
_cell.angle_beta   90.00
_cell.angle_gamma   90.00
#
_symmetry.space_group_name_H-M   'P 1'
#
loop_
_entity.id
_entity.type
_entity.pdbx_description
1 polymer ?
#
loop_
_entity_poly.entity_id
_entity_poly.type
_entity_poly.pdbx_seq_one_letter_code
_entity_poly.pdbx_strand_id
1 'polypeptide(L)'
;GGRKQRSASGDDADSAQKAKLKPFFWDKVKADSGQSMVWHEIRGGSFQFNEEMIETLFGYQAANNKNNEKKEKAAEPAVQYIQIIDARKAQNLSILLRALNVTTQEVVDALQEGYRLPGELLQTLKKMTPTQDEELKLRLFAGDINQLGPAERFLKTVVEIPFAFKRIDALMFMSTFPEEVASLKESFATLEVACTKLKNSRLFLKLLEAVLKTGNRMNDGTYRGGAHAFKLDTLLKLSDVKGTDGKTTLLHFVVQEIMRYEGIKCVRQQNSSQSQSLGSFKGVDFVEYNDQDNEDHYRSLGLEVVSGVTTELEDVRKASAIDADALTSTVAKLEGGLRKTKEFLDSDMKETESETQFYLSMTCFVDAAESDIKILSEEEKRIMEHIKSAADYFHGQAGTKEGLRLFAIVRDFLTMLDKVCKEIRDTRAKQKAQQAKEAKKEGGTVTENRPSSASEPPPPSPDIRKRLFPAMAGQRMNDSSSDEESFSP
;
A
#
# COMPACT_ATOMS: atom_id res chain seq x y z
N GLY A 1 -36.78 14.52 70.85
CA GLY A 1 -35.47 15.14 71.11
C GLY A 1 -34.39 14.38 70.34
N GLY A 2 -33.35 15.09 69.88
CA GLY A 2 -32.09 14.51 69.37
C GLY A 2 -32.08 14.15 67.88
N ARG A 3 -31.78 15.08 66.95
CA ARG A 3 -30.43 15.55 66.50
C ARG A 3 -29.79 14.60 65.47
N LYS A 4 -30.07 14.84 64.18
CA LYS A 4 -29.23 14.40 63.04
C LYS A 4 -28.22 15.51 62.74
N GLN A 5 -26.94 15.21 62.93
CA GLN A 5 -25.82 16.08 62.57
C GLN A 5 -25.64 16.13 61.04
N ARG A 6 -25.38 17.36 60.58
CA ARG A 6 -24.88 17.71 59.24
C ARG A 6 -23.40 17.33 59.13
N SER A 7 -22.98 16.90 57.94
CA SER A 7 -21.64 17.18 57.42
C SER A 7 -21.79 17.69 56.00
N ALA A 8 -21.43 18.96 55.81
CA ALA A 8 -21.43 19.66 54.54
C ALA A 8 -20.07 19.51 53.85
N SER A 9 -20.11 19.34 52.54
CA SER A 9 -19.04 19.61 51.57
C SER A 9 -19.80 19.84 50.25
N GLY A 10 -20.00 21.04 49.72
CA GLY A 10 -19.09 22.17 49.66
C GLY A 10 -18.43 22.16 48.30
N ASP A 11 -19.20 22.39 47.23
CA ASP A 11 -18.74 22.64 45.85
C ASP A 11 -19.85 23.43 45.12
N ASP A 12 -20.08 24.66 45.57
CA ASP A 12 -20.89 25.67 44.88
C ASP A 12 -20.10 26.99 44.94
N ALA A 13 -19.07 27.09 44.09
CA ALA A 13 -18.39 28.33 43.71
C ALA A 13 -17.32 28.02 42.66
N ASP A 14 -17.69 28.02 41.37
CA ASP A 14 -17.02 28.81 40.31
C ASP A 14 -17.64 28.46 38.95
N SER A 15 -18.73 29.16 38.57
CA SER A 15 -19.25 29.12 37.20
C SER A 15 -19.10 30.50 36.58
N ALA A 16 -17.85 30.87 36.26
CA ALA A 16 -17.62 31.90 35.26
C ALA A 16 -18.42 31.52 33.99
N GLN A 17 -19.24 32.44 33.48
CA GLN A 17 -20.01 32.24 32.25
C GLN A 17 -19.04 32.07 31.07
N LYS A 18 -18.67 30.82 30.74
CA LYS A 18 -17.84 30.50 29.58
C LYS A 18 -18.51 30.97 28.29
N ALA A 19 -17.72 31.48 27.34
CA ALA A 19 -18.27 31.98 26.09
C ALA A 19 -18.93 30.84 25.31
N LYS A 20 -20.07 31.11 24.66
CA LYS A 20 -20.72 30.10 23.81
C LYS A 20 -19.83 29.85 22.58
N LEU A 21 -19.48 28.59 22.36
CA LEU A 21 -18.77 28.11 21.18
C LEU A 21 -19.74 27.57 20.14
N LYS A 22 -19.32 27.55 18.87
CA LYS A 22 -20.07 26.87 17.80
C LYS A 22 -20.21 25.37 18.12
N PRO A 23 -21.40 24.78 17.94
CA PRO A 23 -21.64 23.38 18.32
C PRO A 23 -20.89 22.43 17.39
N PHE A 24 -20.25 21.43 17.99
CA PHE A 24 -19.70 20.27 17.29
C PHE A 24 -20.71 19.12 17.35
N PHE A 25 -21.17 18.65 16.20
CA PHE A 25 -22.22 17.64 16.09
C PHE A 25 -21.63 16.22 16.11
N TRP A 26 -21.36 15.71 17.31
CA TRP A 26 -20.92 14.33 17.54
C TRP A 26 -22.07 13.36 17.86
N ASP A 27 -21.88 12.09 17.49
CA ASP A 27 -22.76 10.99 17.91
C ASP A 27 -22.26 10.40 19.23
N LYS A 28 -23.02 10.62 20.30
CA LYS A 28 -22.63 10.18 21.66
C LYS A 28 -22.82 8.67 21.82
N VAL A 29 -21.76 7.96 22.21
CA VAL A 29 -21.83 6.55 22.60
C VAL A 29 -22.12 6.45 24.11
N LYS A 30 -23.10 5.63 24.49
CA LYS A 30 -23.38 5.34 25.91
C LYS A 30 -22.32 4.38 26.44
N ALA A 31 -21.68 4.75 27.55
CA ALA A 31 -20.77 3.88 28.25
C ALA A 31 -21.56 2.86 29.09
N ASP A 32 -21.65 1.62 28.63
CA ASP A 32 -22.19 0.53 29.44
C ASP A 32 -21.19 0.13 30.54
N SER A 33 -21.68 -0.02 31.77
CA SER A 33 -20.89 -0.29 32.97
C SER A 33 -20.22 -1.68 32.99
N GLY A 34 -20.46 -2.52 31.98
CA GLY A 34 -19.96 -3.89 31.88
C GLY A 34 -18.77 -4.10 30.93
N GLN A 35 -18.38 -3.09 30.14
CA GLN A 35 -17.25 -3.20 29.20
C GLN A 35 -16.24 -2.09 29.44
N SER A 36 -14.96 -2.47 29.58
CA SER A 36 -13.87 -1.50 29.64
C SER A 36 -13.68 -0.86 28.28
N MET A 37 -14.16 0.37 28.12
CA MET A 37 -13.83 1.23 26.98
C MET A 37 -12.62 2.11 27.28
N VAL A 38 -11.88 2.48 26.23
CA VAL A 38 -10.77 3.44 26.29
C VAL A 38 -11.13 4.75 27.01
N TRP A 39 -12.40 5.16 26.93
CA TRP A 39 -12.91 6.35 27.60
C TRP A 39 -12.79 6.30 29.13
N HIS A 40 -12.71 5.12 29.75
CA HIS A 40 -12.48 4.98 31.19
C HIS A 40 -11.04 5.32 31.58
N GLU A 41 -10.07 5.06 30.70
CA GLU A 41 -8.66 5.41 30.92
C GLU A 41 -8.40 6.90 30.67
N ILE A 42 -9.18 7.52 29.77
CA ILE A 42 -9.01 8.93 29.35
C ILE A 42 -9.74 9.92 30.27
N ARG A 43 -10.66 9.49 31.14
CA ARG A 43 -11.45 10.38 32.02
C ARG A 43 -10.61 11.29 32.94
N GLY A 44 -9.33 10.95 33.19
CA GLY A 44 -8.38 11.76 33.96
C GLY A 44 -7.22 12.32 33.13
N GLY A 45 -7.38 12.45 31.80
CA GLY A 45 -6.33 12.90 30.90
C GLY A 45 -5.71 14.24 31.30
N SER A 46 -4.38 14.33 31.22
CA SER A 46 -3.58 15.50 31.61
C SER A 46 -3.56 16.63 30.56
N PHE A 47 -4.24 16.43 29.43
CA PHE A 47 -4.26 17.39 28.34
C PHE A 47 -5.20 18.55 28.66
N GLN A 48 -4.63 19.75 28.74
CA GLN A 48 -5.38 21.01 28.85
C GLN A 48 -5.18 21.80 27.55
N PHE A 49 -6.27 22.34 27.00
CA PHE A 49 -6.20 23.25 25.85
C PHE A 49 -6.37 24.70 26.33
N ASN A 50 -5.90 25.65 25.53
CA ASN A 50 -6.02 27.06 25.84
C ASN A 50 -7.47 27.54 25.61
N GLU A 51 -8.16 27.93 26.69
CA GLU A 51 -9.56 28.37 26.66
C GLU A 51 -9.75 29.67 25.86
N GLU A 52 -8.83 30.64 25.98
CA GLU A 52 -8.92 31.90 25.23
C GLU A 52 -8.75 31.68 23.73
N MET A 53 -7.89 30.73 23.34
CA MET A 53 -7.65 30.40 21.94
C MET A 53 -8.87 29.71 21.32
N ILE A 54 -9.50 28.76 22.02
CA ILE A 54 -10.69 28.08 21.48
C ILE A 54 -11.89 29.03 21.40
N GLU A 55 -12.03 29.96 22.35
CA GLU A 55 -13.05 31.01 22.31
C GLU A 55 -12.79 32.01 21.17
N THR A 56 -11.54 32.39 20.92
CA THR A 56 -11.18 33.30 19.81
C THR A 56 -11.45 32.66 18.45
N LEU A 57 -11.12 31.37 18.29
CA LEU A 57 -11.24 30.68 17.00
C LEU A 57 -12.67 30.18 16.72
N PHE A 58 -13.39 29.74 17.75
CA PHE A 58 -14.67 29.04 17.61
C PHE A 58 -15.82 29.63 18.43
N GLY A 59 -15.58 30.71 19.18
CA GLY A 59 -16.62 31.47 19.85
C GLY A 59 -17.57 32.13 18.85
N TYR A 60 -18.81 32.36 19.28
CA TYR A 60 -19.68 33.29 18.57
C TYR A 60 -19.07 34.69 18.71
N GLN A 61 -18.59 35.29 17.61
CA GLN A 61 -18.09 36.66 17.63
C GLN A 61 -19.16 37.58 18.25
N ALA A 62 -18.86 38.14 19.43
CA ALA A 62 -19.66 39.22 19.98
C ALA A 62 -19.51 40.39 19.02
N ALA A 63 -20.57 40.69 18.26
CA ALA A 63 -20.67 41.94 17.53
C ALA A 63 -20.40 43.07 18.52
N ASN A 64 -19.26 43.72 18.35
CA ASN A 64 -18.75 44.72 19.28
C ASN A 64 -19.73 45.90 19.30
N ASN A 65 -20.58 45.95 20.32
CA ASN A 65 -21.47 47.08 20.61
C ASN A 65 -20.59 48.29 20.98
N LYS A 66 -20.19 49.06 19.98
CA LYS A 66 -19.82 50.47 20.17
C LYS A 66 -21.08 51.31 19.95
N ASN A 67 -21.45 52.02 21.01
CA ASN A 67 -22.61 52.90 21.12
C ASN A 67 -22.78 53.89 19.94
N ASN A 68 -24.04 54.00 19.51
CA ASN A 68 -24.71 55.19 18.96
C ASN A 68 -23.90 56.14 18.08
N GLU A 69 -23.97 55.90 16.77
CA GLU A 69 -24.63 56.87 15.91
C GLU A 69 -25.65 56.11 15.05
N LYS A 70 -26.88 56.62 15.01
CA LYS A 70 -27.90 56.23 14.04
C LYS A 70 -27.33 56.42 12.64
N LYS A 71 -26.72 55.37 12.09
CA LYS A 71 -26.74 55.13 10.66
C LYS A 71 -27.66 53.95 10.46
N GLU A 72 -28.85 54.26 9.97
CA GLU A 72 -29.70 53.35 9.22
C GLU A 72 -28.84 52.69 8.12
N LYS A 73 -28.11 51.63 8.47
CA LYS A 73 -27.90 50.57 7.52
C LYS A 73 -29.18 49.78 7.62
N ALA A 74 -30.09 50.06 6.69
CA ALA A 74 -31.17 49.16 6.35
C ALA A 74 -30.63 47.74 6.49
N ALA A 75 -31.20 46.97 7.42
CA ALA A 75 -31.13 45.53 7.28
C ALA A 75 -31.71 45.29 5.88
N GLU A 76 -30.84 44.96 4.91
CA GLU A 76 -31.32 44.41 3.66
C GLU A 76 -32.29 43.31 4.08
N PRO A 77 -33.55 43.35 3.60
CA PRO A 77 -34.51 42.33 3.97
C PRO A 77 -33.83 41.00 3.66
N ALA A 78 -33.72 40.12 4.66
CA ALA A 78 -33.21 38.78 4.44
C ALA A 78 -34.03 38.22 3.28
N VAL A 79 -33.41 38.12 2.10
CA VAL A 79 -34.12 37.80 0.86
C VAL A 79 -34.70 36.42 1.10
N GLN A 80 -36.02 36.37 1.30
CA GLN A 80 -36.73 35.11 1.46
C GLN A 80 -36.79 34.49 0.08
N TYR A 81 -35.83 33.61 -0.18
CA TYR A 81 -35.84 32.80 -1.38
C TYR A 81 -37.00 31.81 -1.33
N ILE A 82 -37.66 31.64 -2.47
CA ILE A 82 -38.67 30.61 -2.67
C ILE A 82 -37.95 29.26 -2.61
N GLN A 83 -38.39 28.42 -1.69
CA GLN A 83 -37.82 27.12 -1.46
C GLN A 83 -38.69 26.04 -2.12
N ILE A 84 -38.16 25.41 -3.17
CA ILE A 84 -38.86 24.36 -3.93
C ILE A 84 -38.35 22.96 -3.54
N ILE A 85 -37.05 22.85 -3.28
CA ILE A 85 -36.39 21.60 -2.91
C ILE A 85 -36.18 21.54 -1.39
N ASP A 86 -35.96 20.33 -0.86
CA ASP A 86 -35.64 20.15 0.55
C ASP A 86 -34.49 21.07 1.04
N ALA A 87 -34.64 21.63 2.24
CA ALA A 87 -33.72 22.64 2.79
C ALA A 87 -32.29 22.12 2.90
N ARG A 88 -32.15 20.85 3.29
CA ARG A 88 -30.85 20.20 3.46
C ARG A 88 -30.20 19.93 2.11
N LYS A 89 -30.98 19.50 1.10
CA LYS A 89 -30.50 19.37 -0.28
C LYS A 89 -30.01 20.71 -0.84
N ALA A 90 -30.83 21.77 -0.71
CA ALA A 90 -30.49 23.12 -1.17
C ALA A 90 -29.19 23.64 -0.54
N GLN A 91 -29.05 23.45 0.77
CA GLN A 91 -27.85 23.87 1.50
C GLN A 91 -26.62 23.09 1.06
N ASN A 92 -26.71 21.76 0.93
CA ASN A 92 -25.61 20.91 0.50
C ASN A 92 -25.13 21.27 -0.92
N LEU A 93 -26.08 21.47 -1.84
CA LEU A 93 -25.78 21.86 -3.22
C LEU A 93 -25.14 23.25 -3.28
N SER A 94 -25.65 24.22 -2.52
CA SER A 94 -25.09 25.58 -2.45
C SER A 94 -23.66 25.61 -1.90
N ILE A 95 -23.37 24.78 -0.88
CA ILE A 95 -22.01 24.64 -0.34
C ILE A 95 -21.08 24.05 -1.39
N LEU A 96 -21.49 22.99 -2.08
CA LEU A 96 -20.65 22.31 -3.06
C LEU A 96 -20.34 23.19 -4.27
N LEU A 97 -21.35 23.86 -4.82
CA LEU A 97 -21.18 24.77 -5.97
C LEU A 97 -20.15 25.87 -5.63
N ARG A 98 -20.13 26.35 -4.39
CA ARG A 98 -19.12 27.30 -3.92
C ARG A 98 -17.74 26.65 -3.70
N ALA A 99 -17.70 25.42 -3.20
CA ALA A 99 -16.44 24.73 -2.86
C ALA A 99 -15.66 24.24 -4.08
N LEU A 100 -16.36 23.73 -5.10
CA LEU A 100 -15.73 23.18 -6.32
C LEU A 100 -15.42 24.25 -7.37
N ASN A 101 -15.91 25.48 -7.18
CA ASN A 101 -15.72 26.59 -8.11
C ASN A 101 -16.14 26.27 -9.56
N VAL A 102 -17.05 25.31 -9.73
CA VAL A 102 -17.65 24.93 -11.01
C VAL A 102 -18.90 25.77 -11.24
N THR A 103 -18.99 26.38 -12.40
CA THR A 103 -20.12 27.23 -12.79
C THR A 103 -21.30 26.39 -13.24
N THR A 104 -22.52 26.93 -13.11
CA THR A 104 -23.72 26.29 -13.66
C THR A 104 -23.57 26.01 -15.16
N GLN A 105 -22.92 26.93 -15.89
CA GLN A 105 -22.74 26.81 -17.34
C GLN A 105 -21.86 25.61 -17.70
N GLU A 106 -20.74 25.40 -16.99
CA GLU A 106 -19.88 24.23 -17.21
C GLU A 106 -20.65 22.91 -16.99
N VAL A 107 -21.57 22.85 -16.00
CA VAL A 107 -22.38 21.64 -15.83
C VAL A 107 -23.37 21.46 -16.98
N VAL A 108 -23.99 22.54 -17.44
CA VAL A 108 -24.94 22.51 -18.57
C VAL A 108 -24.25 22.07 -19.85
N ASP A 109 -23.12 22.68 -20.18
CA ASP A 109 -22.33 22.37 -21.36
C ASP A 109 -21.85 20.91 -21.31
N ALA A 110 -21.40 20.42 -20.15
CA ALA A 110 -21.01 19.01 -19.99
C ALA A 110 -22.16 18.05 -20.26
N LEU A 111 -23.36 18.40 -19.78
CA LEU A 111 -24.56 17.60 -20.01
C LEU A 111 -25.03 17.67 -21.45
N GLN A 112 -24.78 18.76 -22.18
CA GLN A 112 -25.17 18.92 -23.59
C GLN A 112 -24.16 18.32 -24.57
N GLU A 113 -22.87 18.41 -24.26
CA GLU A 113 -21.76 18.00 -25.15
C GLU A 113 -21.13 16.65 -24.77
N GLY A 114 -21.28 16.21 -23.52
CA GLY A 114 -20.78 14.91 -23.07
C GLY A 114 -19.31 14.90 -22.63
N TYR A 115 -18.76 16.00 -22.15
CA TYR A 115 -17.39 16.01 -21.61
C TYR A 115 -17.32 15.63 -20.12
N ARG A 116 -16.15 15.21 -19.65
CA ARG A 116 -15.94 14.74 -18.27
C ARG A 116 -16.04 15.87 -17.25
N LEU A 117 -16.71 15.59 -16.14
CA LEU A 117 -16.77 16.44 -14.96
C LEU A 117 -16.07 15.76 -13.78
N PRO A 118 -15.67 16.52 -12.74
CA PRO A 118 -15.11 15.94 -11.52
C PRO A 118 -16.07 14.91 -10.88
N GLY A 119 -15.56 13.74 -10.50
CA GLY A 119 -16.36 12.65 -9.93
C GLY A 119 -17.12 13.05 -8.66
N GLU A 120 -16.51 13.84 -7.77
CA GLU A 120 -17.14 14.38 -6.55
C GLU A 120 -18.37 15.26 -6.85
N LEU A 121 -18.29 16.06 -7.92
CA LEU A 121 -19.41 16.87 -8.40
C LEU A 121 -20.54 15.96 -8.86
N LEU A 122 -20.24 15.03 -9.76
CA LEU A 122 -21.23 14.09 -10.32
C LEU A 122 -21.89 13.25 -9.21
N GLN A 123 -21.13 12.84 -8.18
CA GLN A 123 -21.65 12.02 -7.07
C GLN A 123 -22.67 12.80 -6.26
N THR A 124 -22.37 14.08 -6.03
CA THR A 124 -23.28 14.94 -5.29
C THR A 124 -24.50 15.28 -6.14
N LEU A 125 -24.32 15.61 -7.42
CA LEU A 125 -25.45 15.87 -8.33
C LEU A 125 -26.42 14.69 -8.38
N LYS A 126 -25.89 13.45 -8.40
CA LYS A 126 -26.70 12.23 -8.30
C LYS A 126 -27.45 12.08 -6.97
N LYS A 127 -26.84 12.48 -5.84
CA LYS A 127 -27.52 12.49 -4.53
C LYS A 127 -28.59 13.59 -4.43
N MET A 128 -28.47 14.64 -5.25
CA MET A 128 -29.37 15.79 -5.28
C MET A 128 -30.43 15.70 -6.37
N THR A 129 -30.63 14.53 -6.99
CA THR A 129 -31.71 14.29 -7.94
C THR A 129 -33.05 14.74 -7.34
N PRO A 130 -33.74 15.71 -7.97
CA PRO A 130 -35.07 16.15 -7.56
C PRO A 130 -36.03 14.96 -7.58
N THR A 131 -36.97 14.96 -6.63
CA THR A 131 -38.16 14.11 -6.75
C THR A 131 -39.01 14.54 -7.94
N GLN A 132 -39.88 13.67 -8.44
CA GLN A 132 -40.77 14.02 -9.56
C GLN A 132 -41.61 15.28 -9.30
N ASP A 133 -42.06 15.47 -8.06
CA ASP A 133 -42.80 16.67 -7.64
C ASP A 133 -41.91 17.93 -7.60
N GLU A 134 -40.69 17.83 -7.04
CA GLU A 134 -39.70 18.92 -7.06
C GLU A 134 -39.32 19.31 -8.50
N GLU A 135 -39.07 18.33 -9.37
CA GLU A 135 -38.75 18.53 -10.79
C GLU A 135 -39.88 19.23 -11.52
N LEU A 136 -41.12 18.76 -11.33
CA LEU A 136 -42.30 19.36 -11.95
C LEU A 136 -42.47 20.82 -11.49
N LYS A 137 -42.30 21.09 -10.19
CA LYS A 137 -42.36 22.46 -9.64
C LYS A 137 -41.28 23.36 -10.21
N LEU A 138 -40.04 22.87 -10.36
CA LEU A 138 -38.94 23.62 -10.94
C LEU A 138 -39.17 23.95 -12.42
N ARG A 139 -39.70 22.99 -13.19
CA ARG A 139 -40.04 23.18 -14.61
C ARG A 139 -41.18 24.17 -14.81
N LEU A 140 -42.25 24.04 -14.01
CA LEU A 140 -43.45 24.88 -14.11
C LEU A 140 -43.31 26.24 -13.40
N PHE A 141 -42.19 26.50 -12.71
CA PHE A 141 -41.97 27.77 -12.04
C PHE A 141 -41.91 28.92 -13.06
N ALA A 142 -42.96 29.75 -13.05
CA ALA A 142 -43.14 30.92 -13.92
C ALA A 142 -42.88 32.25 -13.19
N GLY A 143 -42.41 32.21 -11.93
CA GLY A 143 -42.03 33.40 -11.17
C GLY A 143 -40.69 33.98 -11.60
N ASP A 144 -40.26 35.06 -10.94
CA ASP A 144 -38.93 35.65 -11.17
C ASP A 144 -37.83 34.70 -10.64
N ILE A 145 -36.92 34.30 -11.53
CA ILE A 145 -35.80 33.40 -11.22
C ILE A 145 -34.92 33.98 -10.11
N ASN A 146 -34.84 35.30 -9.97
CA ASN A 146 -34.06 35.95 -8.90
C ASN A 146 -34.65 35.71 -7.50
N GLN A 147 -35.91 35.27 -7.41
CA GLN A 147 -36.57 34.88 -6.15
C GLN A 147 -36.23 33.46 -5.72
N LEU A 148 -35.64 32.64 -6.60
CA LEU A 148 -35.17 31.30 -6.24
C LEU A 148 -33.80 31.37 -5.57
N GLY A 149 -33.51 30.45 -4.66
CA GLY A 149 -32.17 30.31 -4.07
C GLY A 149 -31.13 29.84 -5.09
N PRO A 150 -29.82 29.93 -4.80
CA PRO A 150 -28.77 29.50 -5.73
C PRO A 150 -28.90 28.04 -6.19
N ALA A 151 -29.28 27.14 -5.29
CA ALA A 151 -29.47 25.72 -5.58
C ALA A 151 -30.69 25.48 -6.48
N GLU A 152 -31.80 26.16 -6.21
CA GLU A 152 -33.03 26.07 -7.01
C GLU A 152 -32.82 26.64 -8.41
N ARG A 153 -32.10 27.77 -8.55
CA ARG A 153 -31.73 28.32 -9.86
C ARG A 153 -30.89 27.34 -10.66
N PHE A 154 -29.88 26.74 -10.02
CA PHE A 154 -29.04 25.72 -10.65
C PHE A 154 -29.88 24.53 -11.12
N LEU A 155 -30.69 23.95 -10.23
CA LEU A 155 -31.50 22.78 -10.59
C LEU A 155 -32.56 23.11 -11.63
N LYS A 156 -33.13 24.32 -11.62
CA LYS A 156 -34.06 24.78 -12.65
C LYS A 156 -33.42 24.73 -14.04
N THR A 157 -32.19 25.22 -14.19
CA THR A 157 -31.45 25.13 -15.46
C THR A 157 -31.13 23.68 -15.84
N VAL A 158 -30.76 22.84 -14.87
CA VAL A 158 -30.42 21.43 -15.14
C VAL A 158 -31.64 20.62 -15.58
N VAL A 159 -32.81 20.79 -14.95
CA VAL A 159 -34.02 20.01 -15.29
C VAL A 159 -34.65 20.38 -16.63
N GLU A 160 -34.24 21.50 -17.23
CA GLU A 160 -34.60 21.91 -18.59
C GLU A 160 -33.86 21.08 -19.65
N ILE A 161 -32.73 20.45 -19.29
CA ILE A 161 -32.01 19.53 -20.17
C ILE A 161 -32.74 18.18 -20.18
N PRO A 162 -33.09 17.64 -21.37
CA PRO A 162 -33.69 16.32 -21.49
C PRO A 162 -32.80 15.24 -20.85
N PHE A 163 -33.43 14.43 -20.00
CA PHE A 163 -32.78 13.30 -19.32
C PHE A 163 -31.55 13.68 -18.48
N ALA A 164 -31.46 14.92 -17.98
CA ALA A 164 -30.28 15.44 -17.28
C ALA A 164 -29.66 14.48 -16.26
N PHE A 165 -30.45 13.85 -15.41
CA PHE A 165 -29.94 12.93 -14.38
C PHE A 165 -29.48 11.58 -14.93
N LYS A 166 -30.08 11.09 -16.02
CA LYS A 166 -29.55 9.92 -16.76
C LYS A 166 -28.23 10.27 -17.45
N ARG A 167 -28.11 11.48 -18.00
CA ARG A 167 -26.84 12.01 -18.55
C ARG A 167 -25.76 12.12 -17.46
N ILE A 168 -26.10 12.62 -16.26
CA ILE A 168 -25.19 12.64 -15.10
C ILE A 168 -24.70 11.23 -14.74
N ASP A 169 -25.60 10.23 -14.73
CA ASP A 169 -25.23 8.84 -14.45
C ASP A 169 -24.26 8.27 -15.51
N ALA A 170 -24.47 8.58 -16.79
CA ALA A 170 -23.57 8.19 -17.88
C ALA A 170 -22.21 8.90 -17.78
N LEU A 171 -22.19 10.21 -17.52
CA LEU A 171 -20.96 10.98 -17.30
C LEU A 171 -20.17 10.49 -16.08
N MET A 172 -20.86 10.06 -15.02
CA MET A 172 -20.25 9.44 -13.85
C MET A 172 -19.48 8.19 -14.26
N PHE A 173 -20.15 7.27 -14.97
CA PHE A 173 -19.53 6.05 -15.45
C PHE A 173 -18.31 6.37 -16.33
N MET A 174 -18.44 7.27 -17.30
CA MET A 174 -17.32 7.72 -18.15
C MET A 174 -16.16 8.32 -17.36
N SER A 175 -16.43 9.01 -16.26
CA SER A 175 -15.40 9.68 -15.46
C SER A 175 -14.64 8.70 -14.57
N THR A 176 -15.30 7.69 -14.01
CA THR A 176 -14.65 6.68 -13.14
C THR A 176 -14.02 5.53 -13.92
N PHE A 177 -14.48 5.28 -15.15
CA PHE A 177 -14.04 4.14 -15.96
C PHE A 177 -12.51 4.00 -16.10
N PRO A 178 -11.74 5.05 -16.45
CA PRO A 178 -10.30 4.89 -16.69
C PRO A 178 -9.52 4.46 -15.44
N GLU A 179 -9.90 4.97 -14.27
CA GLU A 179 -9.24 4.65 -13.00
C GLU A 179 -9.52 3.20 -12.58
N GLU A 180 -10.78 2.77 -12.67
CA GLU A 180 -11.18 1.39 -12.38
C GLU A 180 -10.48 0.40 -13.33
N VAL A 181 -10.42 0.71 -14.63
CA VAL A 181 -9.71 -0.12 -15.62
C VAL A 181 -8.21 -0.21 -15.31
N ALA A 182 -7.57 0.91 -14.97
CA ALA A 182 -6.15 0.92 -14.62
C ALA A 182 -5.86 0.10 -13.37
N SER A 183 -6.68 0.25 -12.31
CA SER A 183 -6.56 -0.49 -11.06
C SER A 183 -6.75 -2.00 -11.26
N LEU A 184 -7.72 -2.41 -12.08
CA LEU A 184 -7.92 -3.82 -12.45
C LEU A 184 -6.71 -4.39 -13.20
N LYS A 185 -6.20 -3.68 -14.21
CA LYS A 185 -5.02 -4.12 -14.99
C LYS A 185 -3.78 -4.28 -14.11
N GLU A 186 -3.52 -3.36 -13.19
CA GLU A 186 -2.41 -3.45 -12.23
C GLU A 186 -2.56 -4.65 -11.30
N SER A 187 -3.78 -4.89 -10.80
CA SER A 187 -4.08 -6.02 -9.93
C SER A 187 -3.87 -7.35 -10.66
N PHE A 188 -4.38 -7.49 -11.89
CA PHE A 188 -4.19 -8.67 -12.74
C PHE A 188 -2.71 -8.94 -13.03
N ALA A 189 -1.95 -7.90 -13.41
CA ALA A 189 -0.51 -8.03 -13.65
C ALA A 189 0.24 -8.49 -12.39
N THR A 190 -0.10 -7.93 -11.23
CA THR A 190 0.51 -8.34 -9.95
C THR A 190 0.23 -9.81 -9.63
N LEU A 191 -1.03 -10.26 -9.82
CA LEU A 191 -1.42 -11.65 -9.59
C LEU A 191 -0.70 -12.62 -10.54
N GLU A 192 -0.57 -12.26 -11.82
CA GLU A 192 0.14 -13.06 -12.82
C GLU A 192 1.63 -13.21 -12.50
N VAL A 193 2.29 -12.10 -12.17
CA VAL A 193 3.70 -12.09 -11.79
C VAL A 193 3.91 -12.89 -10.51
N ALA A 194 3.03 -12.75 -9.52
CA ALA A 194 3.09 -13.52 -8.27
C ALA A 194 2.96 -15.03 -8.52
N CYS A 195 2.00 -15.47 -9.34
CA CYS A 195 1.85 -16.89 -9.73
C CYS A 195 3.13 -17.43 -10.38
N THR A 196 3.65 -16.68 -11.34
CA THR A 196 4.82 -17.08 -12.14
C THR A 196 6.08 -17.16 -11.28
N LYS A 197 6.35 -16.11 -10.49
CA LYS A 197 7.53 -16.05 -9.62
C LYS A 197 7.48 -17.12 -8.53
N LEU A 198 6.32 -17.36 -7.92
CA LEU A 198 6.19 -18.36 -6.88
C LEU A 198 6.48 -19.77 -7.40
N LYS A 199 5.93 -20.14 -8.58
CA LYS A 199 6.17 -21.46 -9.20
C LYS A 199 7.62 -21.64 -9.67
N ASN A 200 8.27 -20.55 -10.10
CA ASN A 200 9.61 -20.60 -10.68
C ASN A 200 10.73 -20.27 -9.67
N SER A 201 10.40 -19.91 -8.43
CA SER A 201 11.40 -19.55 -7.43
C SER A 201 12.17 -20.79 -6.96
N ARG A 202 13.38 -20.95 -7.51
CA ARG A 202 14.29 -22.05 -7.17
C ARG A 202 14.57 -22.11 -5.66
N LEU A 203 14.77 -20.96 -5.03
CA LEU A 203 15.14 -20.89 -3.63
C LEU A 203 13.96 -21.23 -2.73
N PHE A 204 12.75 -20.78 -3.08
CA PHE A 204 11.54 -21.20 -2.37
C PHE A 204 11.31 -22.71 -2.49
N LEU A 205 11.42 -23.29 -3.68
CA LEU A 205 11.33 -24.75 -3.86
C LEU A 205 12.40 -25.50 -3.05
N LYS A 206 13.61 -24.95 -2.96
CA LYS A 206 14.69 -25.52 -2.13
C LYS A 206 14.36 -25.46 -0.64
N LEU A 207 13.75 -24.38 -0.16
CA LEU A 207 13.24 -24.28 1.21
C LEU A 207 12.18 -25.35 1.48
N LEU A 208 11.23 -25.56 0.56
CA LEU A 208 10.22 -26.63 0.70
C LEU A 208 10.87 -28.02 0.78
N GLU A 209 11.88 -28.29 -0.05
CA GLU A 209 12.64 -29.54 -0.02
C GLU A 209 13.33 -29.76 1.34
N ALA A 210 13.98 -28.72 1.87
CA ALA A 210 14.65 -28.81 3.17
C ALA A 210 13.65 -29.03 4.32
N VAL A 211 12.50 -28.37 4.28
CA VAL A 211 11.42 -28.59 5.26
C VAL A 211 10.90 -30.03 5.18
N LEU A 212 10.65 -30.55 3.97
CA LEU A 212 10.17 -31.92 3.78
C LEU A 212 11.18 -32.95 4.32
N LYS A 213 12.46 -32.81 3.96
CA LYS A 213 13.53 -33.70 4.43
C LYS A 213 13.70 -33.66 5.94
N THR A 214 13.70 -32.45 6.51
CA THR A 214 13.84 -32.27 7.96
C THR A 214 12.65 -32.85 8.70
N GLY A 215 11.43 -32.58 8.24
CA GLY A 215 10.21 -33.13 8.82
C GLY A 215 10.16 -34.66 8.76
N ASN A 216 10.54 -35.26 7.62
CA ASN A 216 10.62 -36.72 7.47
C ASN A 216 11.65 -37.33 8.41
N ARG A 217 12.81 -36.69 8.58
CA ARG A 217 13.83 -37.17 9.51
C ARG A 217 13.37 -37.09 10.97
N MET A 218 12.64 -36.04 11.34
CA MET A 218 12.10 -35.88 12.69
C MET A 218 10.97 -36.85 13.01
N ASN A 219 10.18 -37.22 12.00
CA ASN A 219 9.05 -38.13 12.13
C ASN A 219 9.40 -39.59 11.77
N ASP A 220 10.69 -39.89 11.64
CA ASP A 220 11.19 -41.23 11.31
C ASP A 220 10.73 -42.27 12.36
N GLY A 221 10.31 -43.44 11.90
CA GLY A 221 9.71 -44.46 12.77
C GLY A 221 8.30 -44.15 13.29
N THR A 222 7.66 -43.06 12.85
CA THR A 222 6.26 -42.75 13.17
C THR A 222 5.38 -42.81 11.93
N TYR A 223 4.06 -42.89 12.11
CA TYR A 223 3.09 -42.82 10.99
C TYR A 223 3.11 -41.49 10.21
N ARG A 224 3.79 -40.46 10.75
CA ARG A 224 3.95 -39.13 10.12
C ARG A 224 5.23 -39.02 9.28
N GLY A 225 6.11 -40.03 9.33
CA GLY A 225 7.33 -40.08 8.53
C GLY A 225 7.07 -40.52 7.09
N GLY A 226 8.06 -40.39 6.22
CA GLY A 226 7.96 -40.83 4.82
C GLY A 226 6.96 -40.04 3.96
N ALA A 227 6.65 -38.80 4.32
CA ALA A 227 5.78 -37.93 3.53
C ALA A 227 6.45 -37.55 2.20
N HIS A 228 5.64 -37.47 1.14
CA HIS A 228 6.07 -37.00 -0.18
C HIS A 228 5.73 -35.53 -0.43
N ALA A 229 4.77 -34.97 0.31
CA ALA A 229 4.33 -33.58 0.23
C ALA A 229 3.71 -33.14 1.56
N PHE A 230 3.56 -31.83 1.76
CA PHE A 230 2.89 -31.24 2.91
C PHE A 230 2.12 -29.98 2.50
N LYS A 231 1.07 -29.62 3.24
CA LYS A 231 0.33 -28.36 3.02
C LYS A 231 1.19 -27.17 3.45
N LEU A 232 1.21 -26.09 2.66
CA LEU A 232 2.09 -24.94 2.93
C LEU A 232 1.78 -24.24 4.26
N ASP A 233 0.58 -24.37 4.82
CA ASP A 233 0.28 -23.93 6.20
C ASP A 233 1.26 -24.48 7.24
N THR A 234 1.89 -25.63 6.96
CA THR A 234 2.91 -26.25 7.83
C THR A 234 4.14 -25.35 7.98
N LEU A 235 4.47 -24.53 6.97
CA LEU A 235 5.55 -23.55 7.04
C LEU A 235 5.36 -22.59 8.20
N LEU A 236 4.11 -22.25 8.52
CA LEU A 236 3.78 -21.33 9.60
C LEU A 236 4.00 -21.92 11.00
N LYS A 237 4.19 -23.23 11.09
CA LYS A 237 4.38 -23.96 12.35
C LYS A 237 5.85 -24.22 12.67
N LEU A 238 6.77 -23.88 11.76
CA LEU A 238 8.20 -24.13 11.93
C LEU A 238 8.81 -23.30 13.06
N SER A 239 8.20 -22.17 13.41
CA SER A 239 8.57 -21.33 14.54
C SER A 239 8.12 -21.89 15.89
N ASP A 240 7.11 -22.77 15.92
CA ASP A 240 6.54 -23.33 17.15
C ASP A 240 7.38 -24.48 17.70
N VAL A 241 8.07 -25.21 16.83
CA VAL A 241 8.91 -26.35 17.21
C VAL A 241 10.27 -25.83 17.66
N LYS A 242 10.59 -26.02 18.95
CA LYS A 242 11.84 -25.55 19.56
C LYS A 242 12.83 -26.70 19.78
N GLY A 243 14.11 -26.38 19.67
CA GLY A 243 15.21 -27.25 20.02
C GLY A 243 15.35 -27.43 21.52
N THR A 244 16.32 -28.25 21.93
CA THR A 244 16.62 -28.57 23.33
C THR A 244 17.04 -27.35 24.15
N ASP A 245 17.54 -26.30 23.50
CA ASP A 245 17.90 -25.02 24.13
C ASP A 245 16.69 -24.12 24.45
N GLY A 246 15.48 -24.50 23.99
CA GLY A 246 14.25 -23.72 24.15
C GLY A 246 14.25 -22.37 23.41
N LYS A 247 15.27 -22.09 22.61
CA LYS A 247 15.50 -20.79 21.95
C LYS A 247 15.51 -20.95 20.43
N THR A 248 16.26 -21.91 19.92
CA THR A 248 16.41 -22.16 18.48
C THR A 248 15.17 -22.90 17.98
N THR A 249 14.49 -22.36 16.97
CA THR A 249 13.31 -23.01 16.37
C THR A 249 13.71 -23.90 15.19
N LEU A 250 12.80 -24.77 14.75
CA LEU A 250 13.00 -25.57 13.55
C LEU A 250 13.21 -24.68 12.31
N LEU A 251 12.54 -23.52 12.25
CA LEU A 251 12.79 -22.54 11.19
C LEU A 251 14.24 -22.02 11.19
N HIS A 252 14.81 -21.74 12.38
CA HIS A 252 16.23 -21.34 12.46
C HIS A 252 17.15 -22.41 11.87
N PHE A 253 16.91 -23.67 12.22
CA PHE A 253 17.70 -24.79 11.72
C PHE A 253 17.60 -24.91 10.19
N VAL A 254 16.37 -24.90 9.64
CA VAL A 254 16.16 -24.99 8.18
C VAL A 254 16.84 -23.84 7.44
N VAL A 255 16.73 -22.61 7.96
CA VAL A 255 17.38 -21.43 7.38
C VAL A 255 18.89 -21.58 7.39
N GLN A 256 19.48 -22.00 8.50
CA GLN A 256 20.93 -22.23 8.59
C GLN A 256 21.43 -23.31 7.62
N GLU A 257 20.68 -24.40 7.43
CA GLU A 257 21.05 -25.44 6.47
C GLU A 257 20.96 -24.95 5.02
N ILE A 258 19.93 -24.18 4.66
CA ILE A 258 19.84 -23.55 3.34
C ILE A 258 20.96 -22.54 3.13
N MET A 259 21.27 -21.71 4.13
CA MET A 259 22.40 -20.77 4.07
C MET A 259 23.71 -21.51 3.80
N ARG A 260 23.98 -22.61 4.53
CA ARG A 260 25.19 -23.41 4.31
C ARG A 260 25.23 -23.98 2.89
N TYR A 261 24.11 -24.55 2.43
CA TYR A 261 24.00 -25.14 1.10
C TYR A 261 24.21 -24.11 -0.03
N GLU A 262 23.52 -22.96 0.04
CA GLU A 262 23.63 -21.91 -0.98
C GLU A 262 25.00 -21.22 -0.94
N GLY A 263 25.58 -21.04 0.25
CA GLY A 263 26.95 -20.52 0.41
C GLY A 263 28.00 -21.37 -0.29
N ILE A 264 27.97 -22.69 -0.05
CA ILE A 264 28.87 -23.65 -0.72
C ILE A 264 28.66 -23.62 -2.24
N LYS A 265 27.40 -23.56 -2.67
CA LYS A 265 27.05 -23.52 -4.10
C LYS A 265 27.61 -22.27 -4.79
N CYS A 266 27.47 -21.09 -4.18
CA CYS A 266 27.99 -19.85 -4.74
C CYS A 266 29.52 -19.89 -4.91
N VAL A 267 30.25 -20.39 -3.90
CA VAL A 267 31.71 -20.52 -4.02
C VAL A 267 32.13 -21.51 -5.09
N ARG A 268 31.42 -22.65 -5.22
CA ARG A 268 31.67 -23.60 -6.33
C ARG A 268 31.45 -22.97 -7.70
N GLN A 269 30.43 -22.11 -7.84
CA GLN A 269 30.18 -21.41 -9.09
C GLN A 269 31.27 -20.39 -9.40
N GLN A 270 31.71 -19.59 -8.43
CA GLN A 270 32.81 -18.63 -8.60
C GLN A 270 34.13 -19.31 -8.97
N ASN A 271 34.46 -20.43 -8.32
CA ASN A 271 35.67 -21.20 -8.63
C ASN A 271 35.59 -21.83 -10.03
N SER A 272 34.40 -22.25 -10.48
CA SER A 272 34.20 -22.77 -11.85
C SER A 272 34.35 -21.67 -12.91
N SER A 273 33.94 -20.44 -12.60
CA SER A 273 34.12 -19.28 -13.48
C SER A 273 35.58 -18.80 -13.55
N GLN A 274 36.37 -18.93 -12.47
CA GLN A 274 37.81 -18.66 -12.47
C GLN A 274 38.62 -19.79 -13.13
N SER A 275 38.19 -21.05 -12.99
CA SER A 275 38.92 -22.21 -13.50
C SER A 275 38.77 -22.46 -15.00
N GLN A 276 37.98 -21.67 -15.74
CA GLN A 276 38.02 -21.70 -17.21
C GLN A 276 39.36 -21.20 -17.79
N SER A 277 40.28 -20.68 -16.97
CA SER A 277 41.64 -20.37 -17.42
C SER A 277 42.66 -21.52 -17.26
N LEU A 278 42.34 -22.66 -16.62
CA LEU A 278 43.21 -23.84 -16.59
C LEU A 278 42.41 -25.15 -16.58
N GLY A 279 42.44 -25.85 -17.73
CA GLY A 279 42.46 -27.31 -17.89
C GLY A 279 41.49 -28.20 -17.10
N SER A 280 40.65 -28.91 -17.86
CA SER A 280 39.89 -30.12 -17.50
C SER A 280 40.60 -31.10 -16.56
N PHE A 281 39.98 -31.39 -15.40
CA PHE A 281 40.00 -32.74 -14.83
C PHE A 281 38.66 -33.04 -14.14
N LYS A 282 37.92 -34.03 -14.65
CA LYS A 282 36.78 -34.65 -13.96
C LYS A 282 37.34 -35.59 -12.89
N GLY A 283 37.04 -35.31 -11.62
CA GLY A 283 37.39 -36.16 -10.49
C GLY A 283 36.31 -36.06 -9.42
N VAL A 284 35.86 -37.21 -8.95
CA VAL A 284 34.69 -37.45 -8.09
C VAL A 284 35.02 -37.07 -6.64
N ASP A 285 33.98 -36.58 -5.94
CA ASP A 285 33.72 -36.56 -4.50
C ASP A 285 34.87 -36.43 -3.49
N PHE A 286 34.67 -35.42 -2.62
CA PHE A 286 35.15 -35.23 -1.24
C PHE A 286 36.05 -34.00 -1.08
N VAL A 287 35.42 -32.85 -0.79
CA VAL A 287 36.16 -31.67 -0.32
C VAL A 287 36.26 -31.78 1.20
N GLU A 288 37.49 -31.94 1.68
CA GLU A 288 37.84 -31.95 3.10
C GLU A 288 37.31 -30.71 3.82
N TYR A 289 36.60 -30.96 4.93
CA TYR A 289 36.19 -29.94 5.89
C TYR A 289 37.38 -29.61 6.77
N ASN A 290 38.15 -28.57 6.44
CA ASN A 290 39.03 -27.92 7.40
C ASN A 290 39.44 -26.52 6.91
N ASP A 291 38.57 -25.54 7.15
CA ASP A 291 39.02 -24.21 7.55
C ASP A 291 37.84 -23.46 8.20
N GLN A 292 38.00 -23.03 9.45
CA GLN A 292 36.94 -22.34 10.21
C GLN A 292 36.55 -21.01 9.54
N ASP A 293 37.50 -20.36 8.85
CA ASP A 293 37.29 -19.14 8.06
C ASP A 293 36.43 -19.38 6.80
N ASN A 294 36.51 -20.56 6.21
CA ASN A 294 35.70 -20.93 5.03
C ASN A 294 34.23 -21.15 5.40
N GLU A 295 33.94 -21.75 6.55
CA GLU A 295 32.57 -22.01 6.98
C GLU A 295 31.80 -20.71 7.25
N ASP A 296 32.46 -19.76 7.88
CA ASP A 296 31.92 -18.45 8.19
C ASP A 296 31.65 -17.65 6.90
N HIS A 297 32.55 -17.73 5.92
CA HIS A 297 32.38 -17.13 4.59
C HIS A 297 31.16 -17.72 3.85
N TYR A 298 31.02 -19.05 3.81
CA TYR A 298 29.86 -19.72 3.18
C TYR A 298 28.55 -19.28 3.84
N ARG A 299 28.51 -19.25 5.17
CA ARG A 299 27.31 -18.83 5.91
C ARG A 299 26.93 -17.37 5.63
N SER A 300 27.89 -16.46 5.40
CA SER A 300 27.56 -15.07 5.04
C SER A 300 26.98 -14.95 3.63
N LEU A 301 27.60 -15.62 2.66
CA LEU A 301 27.15 -15.60 1.27
C LEU A 301 25.77 -16.24 1.13
N GLY A 302 25.56 -17.36 1.83
CA GLY A 302 24.26 -18.00 1.92
C GLY A 302 23.19 -17.15 2.58
N LEU A 303 23.53 -16.38 3.63
CA LEU A 303 22.58 -15.46 4.27
C LEU A 303 22.09 -14.38 3.31
N GLU A 304 22.98 -13.84 2.48
CA GLU A 304 22.64 -12.85 1.47
C GLU A 304 21.64 -13.42 0.47
N VAL A 305 21.94 -14.61 -0.08
CA VAL A 305 21.04 -15.33 -0.99
C VAL A 305 19.68 -15.62 -0.36
N VAL A 306 19.65 -16.14 0.87
CA VAL A 306 18.40 -16.46 1.57
C VAL A 306 17.59 -15.22 1.87
N SER A 307 18.23 -14.11 2.27
CA SER A 307 17.52 -12.85 2.49
C SER A 307 16.95 -12.23 1.20
N GLY A 308 17.52 -12.57 0.05
CA GLY A 308 17.03 -12.14 -1.27
C GLY A 308 15.71 -12.79 -1.70
N VAL A 309 15.31 -13.93 -1.10
CA VAL A 309 14.05 -14.60 -1.50
C VAL A 309 12.82 -13.74 -1.22
N THR A 310 12.88 -12.92 -0.18
CA THR A 310 11.81 -11.98 0.14
C THR A 310 11.64 -10.93 -0.94
N THR A 311 12.76 -10.41 -1.49
CA THR A 311 12.72 -9.44 -2.59
C THR A 311 12.33 -10.10 -3.91
N GLU A 312 12.77 -11.34 -4.13
CA GLU A 312 12.36 -12.12 -5.30
C GLU A 312 10.84 -12.31 -5.34
N LEU A 313 10.23 -12.62 -4.19
CA LEU A 313 8.80 -12.89 -4.03
C LEU A 313 7.99 -11.70 -3.49
N GLU A 314 8.43 -10.47 -3.74
CA GLU A 314 7.72 -9.27 -3.28
C GLU A 314 6.28 -9.20 -3.84
N ASP A 315 6.10 -9.57 -5.11
CA ASP A 315 4.79 -9.58 -5.76
C ASP A 315 3.81 -10.56 -5.11
N VAL A 316 4.31 -11.64 -4.50
CA VAL A 316 3.47 -12.56 -3.71
C VAL A 316 2.90 -11.86 -2.47
N ARG A 317 3.67 -10.96 -1.84
CA ARG A 317 3.18 -10.15 -0.72
C ARG A 317 2.10 -9.19 -1.20
N LYS A 318 2.31 -8.51 -2.33
CA LYS A 318 1.32 -7.61 -2.94
C LYS A 318 0.04 -8.36 -3.32
N ALA A 319 0.18 -9.50 -3.99
CA ALA A 319 -0.94 -10.37 -4.37
C ALA A 319 -1.78 -10.82 -3.17
N SER A 320 -1.16 -11.06 -2.01
CA SER A 320 -1.90 -11.45 -0.80
C SER A 320 -2.79 -10.35 -0.21
N ALA A 321 -2.61 -9.09 -0.63
CA ALA A 321 -3.44 -7.96 -0.22
C ALA A 321 -4.59 -7.68 -1.21
N ILE A 322 -4.61 -8.36 -2.35
CA ILE A 322 -5.65 -8.21 -3.37
C ILE A 322 -6.85 -9.09 -3.00
N ASP A 323 -8.03 -8.50 -3.01
CA ASP A 323 -9.30 -9.19 -2.80
C ASP A 323 -9.91 -9.58 -4.16
N ALA A 324 -9.97 -10.88 -4.46
CA ALA A 324 -10.55 -11.34 -5.73
C ALA A 324 -12.06 -11.12 -5.81
N ASP A 325 -12.80 -11.21 -4.70
CA ASP A 325 -14.23 -10.96 -4.72
C ASP A 325 -14.49 -9.47 -5.04
N ALA A 326 -13.62 -8.58 -4.57
CA ALA A 326 -13.65 -7.17 -4.94
C ALA A 326 -13.33 -6.95 -6.43
N LEU A 327 -12.32 -7.63 -6.98
CA LEU A 327 -11.99 -7.55 -8.42
C LEU A 327 -13.17 -7.99 -9.30
N THR A 328 -13.74 -9.17 -9.03
CA THR A 328 -14.91 -9.69 -9.74
C THR A 328 -16.11 -8.74 -9.60
N SER A 329 -16.32 -8.17 -8.41
CA SER A 329 -17.37 -7.17 -8.20
C SER A 329 -17.14 -5.91 -9.04
N THR A 330 -15.89 -5.43 -9.16
CA THR A 330 -15.56 -4.26 -9.97
C THR A 330 -15.77 -4.53 -11.45
N VAL A 331 -15.33 -5.67 -12.00
CA VAL A 331 -15.61 -6.05 -13.40
C VAL A 331 -17.12 -6.09 -13.65
N ALA A 332 -17.89 -6.73 -12.77
CA ALA A 332 -19.35 -6.76 -12.89
C ALA A 332 -20.02 -5.37 -12.79
N LYS A 333 -19.46 -4.46 -11.97
CA LYS A 333 -19.91 -3.06 -11.91
C LYS A 333 -19.65 -2.32 -13.23
N LEU A 334 -18.49 -2.53 -13.86
CA LEU A 334 -18.17 -1.94 -15.16
C LEU A 334 -19.11 -2.48 -16.26
N GLU A 335 -19.31 -3.80 -16.32
CA GLU A 335 -20.28 -4.43 -17.24
C GLU A 335 -21.71 -3.88 -17.02
N GLY A 336 -22.12 -3.72 -15.76
CA GLY A 336 -23.40 -3.13 -15.39
C GLY A 336 -23.54 -1.65 -15.77
N GLY A 337 -22.49 -0.86 -15.57
CA GLY A 337 -22.44 0.57 -15.95
C GLY A 337 -22.52 0.76 -17.47
N LEU A 338 -21.77 -0.06 -18.22
CA LEU A 338 -21.81 -0.08 -19.67
C LEU A 338 -23.21 -0.41 -20.19
N ARG A 339 -23.81 -1.50 -19.71
CA ARG A 339 -25.15 -1.93 -20.12
C ARG A 339 -26.20 -0.84 -19.87
N LYS A 340 -26.21 -0.23 -18.67
CA LYS A 340 -27.14 0.86 -18.34
C LYS A 340 -26.96 2.08 -19.25
N THR A 341 -25.72 2.44 -19.55
CA THR A 341 -25.41 3.59 -20.41
C THR A 341 -25.81 3.30 -21.86
N LYS A 342 -25.55 2.09 -22.36
CA LYS A 342 -25.95 1.63 -23.69
C LYS A 342 -27.47 1.59 -23.83
N GLU A 343 -28.18 1.03 -22.86
CA GLU A 343 -29.65 1.01 -22.82
C GLU A 343 -30.24 2.44 -22.86
N PHE A 344 -29.66 3.38 -22.11
CA PHE A 344 -30.04 4.78 -22.12
C PHE A 344 -29.86 5.43 -23.51
N LEU A 345 -28.71 5.20 -24.15
CA LEU A 345 -28.45 5.74 -25.50
C LEU A 345 -29.42 5.15 -26.54
N ASP A 346 -29.58 3.83 -26.55
CA ASP A 346 -30.37 3.13 -27.57
C ASP A 346 -31.89 3.34 -27.42
N SER A 347 -32.39 3.50 -26.19
CA SER A 347 -33.82 3.61 -25.91
C SER A 347 -34.29 5.06 -25.78
N ASP A 348 -33.67 5.85 -24.90
CA ASP A 348 -34.17 7.19 -24.58
C ASP A 348 -33.64 8.24 -25.57
N MET A 349 -32.34 8.20 -25.90
CA MET A 349 -31.69 9.26 -26.69
C MET A 349 -31.84 9.06 -28.20
N LYS A 350 -31.78 7.82 -28.70
CA LYS A 350 -31.81 7.53 -30.14
C LYS A 350 -33.09 8.01 -30.84
N GLU A 351 -34.22 7.98 -30.13
CA GLU A 351 -35.52 8.42 -30.65
C GLU A 351 -35.69 9.94 -30.65
N THR A 352 -34.95 10.66 -29.79
CA THR A 352 -35.24 12.08 -29.48
C THR A 352 -34.09 13.04 -29.84
N GLU A 353 -32.82 12.59 -29.76
CA GLU A 353 -31.63 13.45 -29.70
C GLU A 353 -30.38 12.83 -30.36
N SER A 354 -30.55 11.98 -31.38
CA SER A 354 -29.47 11.23 -32.03
C SER A 354 -28.39 12.09 -32.72
N GLU A 355 -28.68 13.36 -33.00
CA GLU A 355 -27.73 14.32 -33.59
C GLU A 355 -27.00 15.18 -32.54
N THR A 356 -27.28 15.00 -31.25
CA THR A 356 -26.65 15.80 -30.18
C THR A 356 -25.20 15.42 -29.96
N GLN A 357 -24.37 16.39 -29.58
CA GLN A 357 -22.95 16.18 -29.27
C GLN A 357 -22.77 15.17 -28.12
N PHE A 358 -23.61 15.24 -27.08
CA PHE A 358 -23.63 14.24 -26.02
C PHE A 358 -23.80 12.81 -26.56
N TYR A 359 -24.78 12.58 -27.44
CA TYR A 359 -25.06 11.24 -27.98
C TYR A 359 -23.84 10.70 -28.75
N LEU A 360 -23.24 11.52 -29.62
CA LEU A 360 -22.06 11.12 -30.40
C LEU A 360 -20.86 10.80 -29.50
N SER A 361 -20.57 11.68 -28.53
CA SER A 361 -19.45 11.53 -27.59
C SER A 361 -19.63 10.28 -26.72
N MET A 362 -20.82 10.10 -26.15
CA MET A 362 -21.12 8.97 -25.29
C MET A 362 -21.17 7.64 -26.06
N THR A 363 -21.63 7.63 -27.31
CA THR A 363 -21.58 6.43 -28.18
C THR A 363 -20.14 6.01 -28.42
N CYS A 364 -19.26 6.95 -28.79
CA CYS A 364 -17.84 6.67 -28.99
C CYS A 364 -17.19 6.10 -27.71
N PHE A 365 -17.53 6.66 -26.55
CA PHE A 365 -17.07 6.14 -25.27
C PHE A 365 -17.60 4.72 -24.99
N VAL A 366 -18.88 4.46 -25.19
CA VAL A 366 -19.50 3.14 -24.97
C VAL A 366 -18.87 2.08 -25.86
N ASP A 367 -18.62 2.38 -27.13
CA ASP A 367 -17.98 1.43 -28.07
C ASP A 367 -16.55 1.08 -27.62
N ALA A 368 -15.76 2.08 -27.19
CA ALA A 368 -14.42 1.86 -26.66
C ALA A 368 -14.46 1.06 -25.35
N ALA A 369 -15.34 1.43 -24.42
CA ALA A 369 -15.50 0.79 -23.13
C ALA A 369 -15.99 -0.67 -23.27
N GLU A 370 -16.82 -0.98 -24.25
CA GLU A 370 -17.29 -2.34 -24.54
C GLU A 370 -16.13 -3.28 -24.91
N SER A 371 -15.22 -2.81 -25.77
CA SER A 371 -14.00 -3.56 -26.10
C SER A 371 -13.11 -3.76 -24.88
N ASP A 372 -12.87 -2.71 -24.09
CA ASP A 372 -12.01 -2.78 -22.91
C ASP A 372 -12.59 -3.70 -21.83
N ILE A 373 -13.89 -3.62 -21.54
CA ILE A 373 -14.57 -4.47 -20.56
C ILE A 373 -14.52 -5.93 -20.99
N LYS A 374 -14.70 -6.22 -22.28
CA LYS A 374 -14.60 -7.58 -22.79
C LYS A 374 -13.20 -8.17 -22.53
N ILE A 375 -12.15 -7.41 -22.84
CA ILE A 375 -10.77 -7.83 -22.56
C ILE A 375 -10.57 -8.05 -21.06
N LEU A 376 -11.06 -7.14 -20.21
CA LEU A 376 -10.95 -7.29 -18.75
C LEU A 376 -11.67 -8.53 -18.21
N SER A 377 -12.86 -8.84 -18.72
CA SER A 377 -13.64 -10.03 -18.33
C SER A 377 -12.96 -11.33 -18.75
N GLU A 378 -12.32 -11.35 -19.92
CA GLU A 378 -11.50 -12.47 -20.38
C GLU A 378 -10.22 -12.63 -19.55
N GLU A 379 -9.52 -11.52 -19.26
CA GLU A 379 -8.32 -11.49 -18.44
C GLU A 379 -8.61 -11.90 -16.99
N GLU A 380 -9.73 -11.46 -16.40
CA GLU A 380 -10.16 -11.88 -15.06
C GLU A 380 -10.24 -13.42 -14.99
N LYS A 381 -10.94 -14.05 -15.94
CA LYS A 381 -11.08 -15.51 -15.99
C LYS A 381 -9.72 -16.20 -16.13
N ARG A 382 -8.88 -15.71 -17.04
CA ARG A 382 -7.53 -16.22 -17.27
C ARG A 382 -6.67 -16.16 -16.00
N ILE A 383 -6.68 -15.03 -15.30
CA ILE A 383 -5.92 -14.84 -14.05
C ILE A 383 -6.46 -15.74 -12.94
N MET A 384 -7.77 -15.86 -12.79
CA MET A 384 -8.37 -16.74 -11.78
C MET A 384 -8.03 -18.22 -12.02
N GLU A 385 -7.97 -18.64 -13.29
CA GLU A 385 -7.47 -19.97 -13.66
C GLU A 385 -5.97 -20.13 -13.36
N HIS A 386 -5.17 -19.10 -13.62
CA HIS A 386 -3.74 -19.12 -13.31
C HIS A 386 -3.48 -19.23 -11.79
N ILE A 387 -4.23 -18.49 -10.98
CA ILE A 387 -4.21 -18.57 -9.51
C ILE A 387 -4.59 -19.97 -9.04
N LYS A 388 -5.66 -20.55 -9.61
CA LYS A 388 -6.07 -21.92 -9.31
C LYS A 388 -4.97 -22.92 -9.69
N SER A 389 -4.37 -22.80 -10.87
CA SER A 389 -3.26 -23.65 -11.31
C SER A 389 -2.04 -23.55 -10.37
N ALA A 390 -1.74 -22.35 -9.87
CA ALA A 390 -0.69 -22.14 -8.88
C ALA A 390 -1.03 -22.82 -7.54
N ALA A 391 -2.28 -22.69 -7.07
CA ALA A 391 -2.78 -23.38 -5.89
C ALA A 391 -2.64 -24.90 -6.03
N ASP A 392 -3.09 -25.43 -7.17
CA ASP A 392 -3.09 -26.86 -7.47
C ASP A 392 -1.65 -27.41 -7.53
N TYR A 393 -0.72 -26.62 -8.05
CA TYR A 393 0.71 -26.98 -8.09
C TYR A 393 1.29 -27.24 -6.70
N PHE A 394 0.89 -26.47 -5.68
CA PHE A 394 1.42 -26.63 -4.31
C PHE A 394 0.56 -27.54 -3.41
N HIS A 395 -0.76 -27.55 -3.58
CA HIS A 395 -1.70 -28.22 -2.67
C HIS A 395 -2.46 -29.40 -3.30
N GLY A 396 -2.35 -29.65 -4.61
CA GLY A 396 -3.04 -30.74 -5.31
C GLY A 396 -4.41 -30.33 -5.85
N GLN A 397 -5.50 -30.98 -5.45
CA GLN A 397 -6.85 -30.54 -5.85
C GLN A 397 -7.33 -29.41 -4.93
N ALA A 398 -6.80 -28.21 -5.15
CA ALA A 398 -7.11 -27.05 -4.35
C ALA A 398 -8.41 -26.38 -4.85
N GLY A 399 -9.24 -25.90 -3.93
CA GLY A 399 -10.40 -25.10 -4.32
C GLY A 399 -9.97 -23.74 -4.89
N THR A 400 -10.81 -23.07 -5.68
CA THR A 400 -10.52 -21.71 -6.20
C THR A 400 -10.20 -20.70 -5.08
N LYS A 401 -10.87 -20.81 -3.93
CA LYS A 401 -10.61 -19.97 -2.74
C LYS A 401 -9.27 -20.23 -2.07
N GLU A 402 -8.64 -21.36 -2.37
CA GLU A 402 -7.35 -21.76 -1.79
C GLU A 402 -6.18 -21.05 -2.50
N GLY A 403 -6.37 -20.58 -3.73
CA GLY A 403 -5.32 -19.90 -4.50
C GLY A 403 -4.95 -18.51 -4.00
N LEU A 404 -5.87 -17.73 -3.45
CA LEU A 404 -5.50 -16.47 -2.77
C LEU A 404 -4.90 -16.73 -1.38
N ARG A 405 -5.42 -17.74 -0.68
CA ARG A 405 -4.88 -18.16 0.62
C ARG A 405 -3.41 -18.58 0.50
N LEU A 406 -3.02 -19.19 -0.63
CA LEU A 406 -1.63 -19.52 -0.94
C LEU A 406 -0.72 -18.30 -0.77
N PHE A 407 -1.08 -17.15 -1.36
CA PHE A 407 -0.26 -15.94 -1.27
C PHE A 407 -0.15 -15.41 0.16
N ALA A 408 -1.24 -15.47 0.94
CA ALA A 408 -1.22 -15.09 2.35
C ALA A 408 -0.27 -15.98 3.18
N ILE A 409 -0.34 -17.30 3.01
CA ILE A 409 0.55 -18.25 3.68
C ILE A 409 2.01 -17.94 3.34
N VAL A 410 2.32 -17.74 2.05
CA VAL A 410 3.69 -17.46 1.61
C VAL A 410 4.16 -16.11 2.13
N ARG A 411 3.34 -15.05 2.10
CA ARG A 411 3.68 -13.75 2.71
C ARG A 411 4.05 -13.91 4.19
N ASP A 412 3.22 -14.61 4.95
CA ASP A 412 3.43 -14.76 6.40
C ASP A 412 4.70 -15.59 6.68
N PHE A 413 4.94 -16.64 5.89
CA PHE A 413 6.18 -17.39 5.93
C PHE A 413 7.41 -16.53 5.61
N LEU A 414 7.36 -15.72 4.54
CA LEU A 414 8.46 -14.82 4.17
C LEU A 414 8.73 -13.79 5.28
N THR A 415 7.69 -13.35 5.99
CA THR A 415 7.83 -12.44 7.14
C THR A 415 8.56 -13.12 8.30
N MET A 416 8.23 -14.39 8.59
CA MET A 416 8.97 -15.18 9.58
C MET A 416 10.41 -15.46 9.15
N LEU A 417 10.62 -15.73 7.86
CA LEU A 417 11.95 -15.95 7.29
C LEU A 417 12.85 -14.72 7.45
N ASP A 418 12.34 -13.52 7.13
CA ASP A 418 13.08 -12.25 7.34
C ASP A 418 13.49 -12.07 8.80
N LYS A 419 12.56 -12.36 9.72
CA LYS A 419 12.81 -12.27 11.16
C LYS A 419 13.95 -13.20 11.56
N VAL A 420 13.91 -14.46 11.14
CA VAL A 420 14.96 -15.45 11.46
C VAL A 420 16.30 -15.06 10.81
N CYS A 421 16.31 -14.61 9.55
CA CYS A 421 17.51 -14.11 8.89
C CYS A 421 18.15 -12.93 9.66
N LYS A 422 17.33 -12.02 10.20
CA LYS A 422 17.78 -10.92 11.05
C LYS A 422 18.33 -11.42 12.39
N GLU A 423 17.63 -12.33 13.06
CA GLU A 423 18.07 -12.93 14.33
C GLU A 423 19.42 -13.66 14.18
N ILE A 424 19.63 -14.40 13.09
CA ILE A 424 20.90 -15.06 12.77
C ILE A 424 22.01 -14.02 12.54
N ARG A 425 21.71 -12.96 11.77
CA ARG A 425 22.66 -11.86 11.51
C ARG A 425 23.10 -11.19 12.80
N ASP A 426 22.16 -10.85 13.68
CA ASP A 426 22.42 -10.19 14.96
C ASP A 426 23.20 -11.09 15.91
N THR A 427 22.86 -12.38 15.97
CA THR A 427 23.56 -13.37 16.81
C THR A 427 25.02 -13.51 16.37
N ARG A 428 25.28 -13.57 15.06
CA ARG A 428 26.63 -13.65 14.51
C ARG A 428 27.43 -12.37 14.73
N ALA A 429 26.81 -11.20 14.59
CA ALA A 429 27.45 -9.93 14.90
C ALA A 429 27.88 -9.85 16.38
N LYS A 430 27.03 -10.31 17.29
CA LYS A 430 27.34 -10.40 18.73
C LYS A 430 28.48 -11.38 19.01
N GLN A 431 28.48 -12.56 18.37
CA GLN A 431 29.56 -13.54 18.50
C GLN A 431 30.91 -12.98 18.02
N LYS A 432 30.96 -12.32 16.85
CA LYS A 432 32.17 -11.66 16.35
C LYS A 432 32.65 -10.53 17.28
N ALA A 433 31.73 -9.73 17.82
CA ALA A 433 32.05 -8.67 18.78
C ALA A 433 32.59 -9.23 20.11
N GLN A 434 32.07 -10.38 20.56
CA GLN A 434 32.53 -11.09 21.76
C GLN A 434 33.96 -11.63 21.54
N GLN A 435 34.20 -12.33 20.43
CA GLN A 435 35.52 -12.84 20.06
C GLN A 435 36.56 -11.72 19.92
N ALA A 436 36.19 -10.58 19.31
CA ALA A 436 37.08 -9.43 19.20
C ALA A 436 37.41 -8.77 20.56
N LYS A 437 36.50 -8.85 21.54
CA LYS A 437 36.74 -8.37 22.92
C LYS A 437 37.63 -9.32 23.71
N GLU A 438 37.49 -10.63 23.51
CA GLU A 438 38.30 -11.67 24.14
C GLU A 438 39.74 -11.66 23.59
N ALA A 439 39.91 -11.55 22.27
CA ALA A 439 41.23 -11.38 21.64
C ALA A 439 41.97 -10.12 22.10
N LYS A 440 41.25 -9.01 22.39
CA LYS A 440 41.82 -7.79 22.97
C LYS A 440 42.21 -7.94 24.45
N LYS A 441 41.58 -8.85 25.19
CA LYS A 441 41.95 -9.15 26.59
C LYS A 441 43.17 -10.06 26.67
N GLU A 442 43.28 -11.06 25.79
CA GLU A 442 44.44 -11.98 25.76
C GLU A 442 45.72 -11.32 25.22
N GLY A 443 45.60 -10.37 24.27
CA GLY A 443 46.73 -9.56 23.79
C GLY A 443 47.27 -8.53 24.79
N GLY A 444 46.64 -8.36 25.96
CA GLY A 444 47.01 -7.39 26.99
C GLY A 444 47.95 -7.91 28.08
N THR A 445 48.36 -9.18 28.04
CA THR A 445 49.14 -9.84 29.11
C THR A 445 50.45 -10.45 28.62
N VAL A 446 51.28 -9.67 27.91
CA VAL A 446 52.74 -9.90 27.90
C VAL A 446 53.44 -8.54 27.82
N THR A 447 53.92 -8.03 28.95
CA THR A 447 55.24 -7.37 29.08
C THR A 447 55.45 -6.94 30.53
N GLU A 448 56.31 -7.68 31.25
CA GLU A 448 57.20 -7.07 32.24
C GLU A 448 58.42 -7.98 32.40
N ASN A 449 59.51 -7.62 31.70
CA ASN A 449 60.90 -7.71 32.17
C ASN A 449 61.89 -7.53 31.01
N ARG A 450 62.32 -6.27 30.77
CA ARG A 450 63.74 -5.97 30.49
C ARG A 450 64.02 -4.47 30.67
N PRO A 451 65.20 -4.08 31.18
CA PRO A 451 65.44 -2.73 31.63
C PRO A 451 65.99 -1.81 30.52
N SER A 452 65.87 -0.54 30.85
CA SER A 452 66.05 0.69 30.08
C SER A 452 67.45 0.93 29.51
N SER A 453 67.52 1.38 28.26
CA SER A 453 68.60 2.24 27.77
C SER A 453 68.12 3.21 26.68
N ALA A 454 68.16 4.50 27.04
CA ALA A 454 68.36 5.72 26.24
C ALA A 454 67.88 5.82 24.76
N SER A 455 66.79 6.59 24.59
CA SER A 455 66.60 7.75 23.69
C SER A 455 67.28 7.84 22.32
N GLU A 456 66.46 7.80 21.26
CA GLU A 456 66.58 8.62 20.03
C GLU A 456 65.17 8.84 19.39
N PRO A 457 64.89 9.99 18.72
CA PRO A 457 63.55 10.36 18.25
C PRO A 457 63.21 9.77 16.87
N PRO A 458 61.91 9.64 16.49
CA PRO A 458 61.50 8.93 15.28
C PRO A 458 61.55 9.82 14.02
N PRO A 459 61.83 9.25 12.82
CA PRO A 459 61.64 9.94 11.55
C PRO A 459 60.16 9.93 11.11
N PRO A 460 59.74 10.85 10.22
CA PRO A 460 58.33 11.06 9.90
C PRO A 460 57.76 9.98 8.96
N SER A 461 56.46 9.74 9.09
CA SER A 461 55.64 8.80 8.32
C SER A 461 55.62 9.10 6.81
N PRO A 462 55.69 8.09 5.92
CA PRO A 462 55.53 8.30 4.49
C PRO A 462 54.06 8.44 4.08
N ASP A 463 53.83 9.44 3.25
CA ASP A 463 52.59 9.97 2.71
C ASP A 463 51.81 8.95 1.85
N ILE A 464 50.50 8.81 2.12
CA ILE A 464 49.57 7.83 1.51
C ILE A 464 49.12 8.24 0.09
N ARG A 465 49.68 9.30 -0.50
CA ARG A 465 49.23 9.86 -1.78
C ARG A 465 49.98 9.40 -3.04
N LYS A 466 50.48 8.15 -3.10
CA LYS A 466 51.11 7.61 -4.33
C LYS A 466 50.79 6.14 -4.68
N ARG A 467 49.59 5.64 -4.38
CA ARG A 467 49.15 4.31 -4.85
C ARG A 467 47.76 4.29 -5.47
N LEU A 468 47.51 5.20 -6.42
CA LEU A 468 46.43 5.06 -7.38
C LEU A 468 47.03 5.11 -8.78
N PHE A 469 46.70 4.08 -9.57
CA PHE A 469 47.02 3.82 -10.98
C PHE A 469 48.39 3.19 -11.32
N PRO A 470 48.40 1.96 -11.83
CA PRO A 470 49.35 1.52 -12.82
C PRO A 470 48.61 1.22 -14.13
N ALA A 471 48.58 2.20 -15.03
CA ALA A 471 48.29 1.95 -16.43
C ALA A 471 49.26 2.77 -17.28
N MET A 472 50.05 2.05 -18.08
CA MET A 472 50.84 2.53 -19.22
C MET A 472 52.12 3.33 -18.92
N ALA A 473 53.26 2.63 -18.92
CA ALA A 473 54.52 3.11 -19.48
C ALA A 473 55.53 1.96 -19.56
N GLY A 474 55.52 1.24 -20.69
CA GLY A 474 56.57 0.32 -21.09
C GLY A 474 56.87 0.56 -22.55
N GLN A 475 57.72 1.55 -22.82
CA GLN A 475 58.22 1.90 -24.15
C GLN A 475 59.64 1.33 -24.31
N ARG A 476 59.95 0.90 -25.54
CA ARG A 476 61.25 0.54 -26.15
C ARG A 476 61.63 -0.94 -26.03
N MET A 477 62.10 -1.61 -27.09
CA MET A 477 62.54 -1.22 -28.44
C MET A 477 62.69 -2.53 -29.25
N ASN A 478 62.36 -2.52 -30.54
CA ASN A 478 63.16 -3.11 -31.63
C ASN A 478 62.48 -2.88 -32.99
N ASP A 479 63.01 -1.88 -33.70
CA ASP A 479 63.41 -1.81 -35.11
C ASP A 479 62.63 -2.53 -36.22
N SER A 480 62.33 -1.70 -37.24
CA SER A 480 62.54 -1.89 -38.69
C SER A 480 61.32 -1.81 -39.62
N SER A 481 61.24 -0.63 -40.27
CA SER A 481 61.22 -0.38 -41.72
C SER A 481 59.96 -0.62 -42.57
N SER A 482 59.67 0.43 -43.34
CA SER A 482 58.96 0.51 -44.65
C SER A 482 57.46 0.25 -44.67
N ASP A 483 56.61 0.93 -45.45
CA ASP A 483 56.70 2.12 -46.34
C ASP A 483 55.25 2.37 -46.81
N GLU A 484 54.88 3.64 -47.04
CA GLU A 484 53.90 4.15 -48.04
C GLU A 484 52.43 3.60 -47.97
N GLU A 485 51.32 4.26 -48.26
CA GLU A 485 50.94 5.50 -48.96
C GLU A 485 49.40 5.66 -48.70
N SER A 486 48.90 6.84 -48.36
CA SER A 486 48.06 7.74 -49.20
C SER A 486 46.52 7.74 -48.97
N PHE A 487 46.09 8.88 -48.43
CA PHE A 487 44.91 9.72 -48.73
C PHE A 487 43.51 9.14 -49.06
N SER A 488 42.54 9.38 -48.17
CA SER A 488 41.41 10.35 -48.25
C SER A 488 40.92 10.87 -49.62
N PRO A 489 39.66 11.36 -49.75
CA PRO A 489 38.87 12.11 -48.74
C PRO A 489 37.58 11.45 -48.24
#